data_AF-A0AAE1KWV0-F1
#
_entry.id   AF-A0AAE1KWV0-F1
#
_cell.length_a   1.000
_cell.length_b   1.000
_cell.length_c   1.000
_cell.angle_alpha   90.00
_cell.angle_beta   90.00
_cell.angle_gamma   90.00
#
_symmetry.space_group_name_H-M   'P 1'
#
loop_
_entity.id
_entity.type
_entity.pdbx_description
1 polymer ?
#
loop_
_entity_poly.entity_id
_entity_poly.type
_entity_poly.pdbx_seq_one_letter_code
_entity_poly.pdbx_strand_id
1 'polypeptide(L)'
;MKELPKLLHQYIRHKKVGVPSVGPLKLDSGALTADCGEMADIFASSFSTFGFRQGRTVDDQLLLVYDDVTSWLDSGCVVDVVLFDFSKAFDVVCHTILIDKLRHIGVGGRLLDWISDFLTDRTMRVSVSGVFSASRPVLSGVPQGSVLGPLLFLIYINHIPSYIRSKCKFFADDLKLYMKIRHNATHPLAVDLSSLQKDIDNMSRVAASWGLNFNPNKCVVIRCQRGSVDWTAVGSLQHYHLDNSDLSLADNHRDLGILADNTLKFHAHIRATVNKAAGLANNLLKSTLCRSSDFMITILKSHIRPILEFGSTVWNTGYLGDLRLLESVQRRWTKHIDGLADLSYTNRLKALNLYSLQGRLLRADLIKCWKIFHKQSVISPSDLFSVSPVTATRGHRFKLAKPHIYTECRHRFFSVRCIDYWNFLPDSVVGANTIEAFKQGLHLSLGELLFAHTE
;
A
#
# COMPACT_ATOMS: atom_id res chain seq x y z
N MET A 1 19.83 -23.47 8.48
CA MET A 1 18.62 -23.35 7.64
C MET A 1 17.39 -22.67 8.28
N LYS A 2 17.35 -22.37 9.60
CA LYS A 2 16.32 -21.45 10.19
C LYS A 2 16.91 -20.21 10.88
N GLU A 3 18.24 -20.11 10.96
CA GLU A 3 18.94 -19.09 11.74
C GLU A 3 19.58 -17.98 10.89
N LEU A 4 19.73 -18.11 9.56
CA LEU A 4 20.38 -17.08 8.75
C LEU A 4 19.52 -15.80 8.53
N PRO A 5 18.19 -15.90 8.32
CA PRO A 5 17.32 -14.73 8.36
C PRO A 5 17.29 -14.09 9.76
N LYS A 6 17.39 -14.91 10.82
CA LYS A 6 17.50 -14.43 12.20
C LYS A 6 18.85 -13.81 12.51
N LEU A 7 19.94 -14.24 11.87
CA LEU A 7 21.28 -13.67 12.01
C LEU A 7 21.38 -12.31 11.32
N LEU A 8 20.75 -12.16 10.14
CA LEU A 8 20.58 -10.84 9.52
C LEU A 8 19.68 -9.92 10.39
N HIS A 9 18.62 -10.46 10.99
CA HIS A 9 17.75 -9.72 11.94
C HIS A 9 18.39 -9.44 13.31
N GLN A 10 19.26 -10.32 13.83
CA GLN A 10 19.98 -10.18 15.10
C GLN A 10 21.16 -9.23 14.98
N TYR A 11 21.83 -9.21 13.83
CA TYR A 11 22.83 -8.20 13.49
C TYR A 11 22.23 -6.78 13.54
N ILE A 12 20.95 -6.64 13.15
CA ILE A 12 20.16 -5.40 13.26
C ILE A 12 19.70 -5.11 14.71
N ARG A 13 19.52 -6.13 15.55
CA ARG A 13 18.93 -6.00 16.91
C ARG A 13 19.94 -5.67 18.02
N HIS A 14 21.25 -5.77 17.78
CA HIS A 14 22.27 -5.62 18.83
C HIS A 14 22.53 -4.18 19.34
N LYS A 15 21.72 -3.18 18.93
CA LYS A 15 21.69 -1.86 19.60
C LYS A 15 20.31 -1.59 20.21
N LYS A 16 20.08 -2.12 21.42
CA LYS A 16 19.52 -1.39 22.59
C LYS A 16 19.27 -2.34 23.78
N VAL A 17 19.93 -1.99 24.90
CA VAL A 17 19.75 -2.46 26.29
C VAL A 17 20.35 -3.84 26.60
N GLY A 18 21.28 -3.84 27.57
CA GLY A 18 22.10 -4.98 27.96
C GLY A 18 21.47 -5.89 29.02
N VAL A 19 22.04 -7.10 29.13
CA VAL A 19 22.16 -8.06 30.27
C VAL A 19 22.81 -9.36 29.69
N PRO A 20 23.57 -10.18 30.46
CA PRO A 20 24.78 -10.86 29.98
C PRO A 20 24.71 -12.38 29.69
N SER A 21 25.78 -12.82 29.01
CA SER A 21 26.45 -14.14 28.93
C SER A 21 25.76 -15.36 28.26
N VAL A 22 26.25 -15.69 27.06
CA VAL A 22 26.65 -17.06 26.67
C VAL A 22 27.99 -16.93 25.91
N GLY A 23 28.96 -17.80 26.24
CA GLY A 23 30.38 -17.69 25.86
C GLY A 23 30.71 -17.71 24.35
N PRO A 24 31.97 -17.40 23.97
CA PRO A 24 32.31 -16.96 22.63
C PRO A 24 32.48 -18.12 21.64
N LEU A 25 31.76 -18.04 20.52
CA LEU A 25 32.21 -18.62 19.24
C LEU A 25 33.29 -17.68 18.69
N LYS A 26 34.54 -18.13 18.70
CA LYS A 26 35.65 -17.46 18.01
C LYS A 26 35.38 -17.50 16.50
N LEU A 27 34.92 -16.37 15.96
CA LEU A 27 35.01 -16.05 14.54
C LEU A 27 36.22 -15.13 14.37
N ASP A 28 37.17 -15.55 13.54
CA ASP A 28 38.37 -14.78 13.21
C ASP A 28 38.00 -13.36 12.75
N SER A 29 38.56 -12.38 13.45
CA SER A 29 38.25 -10.96 13.41
C SER A 29 38.86 -10.23 12.20
N GLY A 30 38.79 -10.83 11.00
CA GLY A 30 39.52 -10.35 9.82
C GLY A 30 38.70 -9.80 8.65
N ALA A 31 37.36 -9.85 8.66
CA ALA A 31 36.58 -9.57 7.44
C ALA A 31 35.20 -8.92 7.64
N LEU A 32 35.07 -7.94 8.53
CA LEU A 32 33.86 -7.11 8.64
C LEU A 32 34.27 -5.66 8.98
N THR A 33 34.77 -4.92 7.99
CA THR A 33 35.03 -3.47 8.10
C THR A 33 34.09 -2.64 7.22
N ALA A 34 32.90 -3.16 6.89
CA ALA A 34 31.84 -2.34 6.30
C ALA A 34 31.05 -1.69 7.45
N ASP A 35 31.14 -0.37 7.53
CA ASP A 35 30.51 0.46 8.54
C ASP A 35 28.99 0.23 8.52
N CYS A 36 28.41 -0.23 9.64
CA CYS A 36 26.96 -0.52 9.77
C CYS A 36 26.05 0.68 9.46
N GLY A 37 26.60 1.89 9.36
CA GLY A 37 25.90 3.10 8.95
C GLY A 37 25.43 3.06 7.49
N GLU A 38 26.26 2.57 6.56
CA GLU A 38 25.95 2.63 5.11
C GLU A 38 24.81 1.70 4.70
N MET A 39 24.77 0.46 5.23
CA MET A 39 23.64 -0.46 4.98
C MET A 39 22.31 0.06 5.55
N ALA A 40 22.35 0.74 6.70
CA ALA A 40 21.16 1.36 7.26
C ALA A 40 20.66 2.51 6.36
N ASP A 41 21.57 3.29 5.77
CA ASP A 41 21.24 4.37 4.84
C ASP A 41 20.69 3.88 3.49
N ILE A 42 21.04 2.68 3.03
CA ILE A 42 20.45 2.06 1.82
C ILE A 42 19.01 1.61 2.07
N PHE A 43 18.69 1.16 3.28
CA PHE A 43 17.30 0.89 3.67
C PHE A 43 16.57 2.12 4.22
N ALA A 44 17.26 3.20 4.58
CA ALA A 44 16.68 4.47 5.03
C ALA A 44 16.39 5.43 3.87
N SER A 45 17.23 5.49 2.83
CA SER A 45 16.96 6.17 1.54
C SER A 45 15.74 5.59 0.79
N SER A 46 15.29 4.41 1.21
CA SER A 46 14.14 3.67 0.70
C SER A 46 12.77 4.20 1.19
N PHE A 47 12.55 5.52 1.32
CA PHE A 47 11.22 6.08 1.60
C PHE A 47 10.19 5.78 0.50
N SER A 48 10.67 5.46 -0.71
CA SER A 48 9.81 5.20 -1.86
C SER A 48 9.37 3.74 -2.00
N THR A 49 10.03 2.78 -1.34
CA THR A 49 9.71 1.34 -1.48
C THR A 49 8.91 0.80 -0.30
N PHE A 50 7.84 0.06 -0.57
CA PHE A 50 6.92 -0.47 0.44
C PHE A 50 6.76 -2.00 0.37
N GLY A 51 6.80 -2.58 -0.83
CA GLY A 51 6.67 -4.02 -1.03
C GLY A 51 7.79 -4.80 -0.34
N PHE A 52 7.45 -5.97 0.23
CA PHE A 52 8.38 -6.86 0.96
C PHE A 52 9.19 -6.22 2.10
N ARG A 53 8.72 -5.10 2.67
CA ARG A 53 9.38 -4.43 3.79
C ARG A 53 8.56 -4.54 5.07
N GLN A 54 9.25 -4.86 6.17
CA GLN A 54 8.62 -4.92 7.48
C GLN A 54 8.02 -3.56 7.88
N GLY A 55 6.79 -3.56 8.39
CA GLY A 55 6.12 -2.34 8.87
C GLY A 55 5.63 -1.40 7.77
N ARG A 56 5.68 -1.82 6.50
CA ARG A 56 5.16 -1.08 5.35
C ARG A 56 4.04 -1.87 4.69
N THR A 57 2.92 -1.23 4.45
CA THR A 57 1.72 -1.86 3.88
C THR A 57 1.31 -1.21 2.57
N VAL A 58 0.39 -1.86 1.85
CA VAL A 58 -0.27 -1.29 0.68
C VAL A 58 -0.96 0.02 1.07
N ASP A 59 -1.72 0.01 2.17
CA ASP A 59 -2.41 1.17 2.70
C ASP A 59 -1.44 2.33 2.99
N ASP A 60 -0.25 2.07 3.54
CA ASP A 60 0.73 3.14 3.81
C ASP A 60 1.13 3.87 2.53
N GLN A 61 1.43 3.12 1.47
CA GLN A 61 1.85 3.74 0.21
C GLN A 61 0.72 4.54 -0.41
N LEU A 62 -0.46 3.93 -0.52
CA LEU A 62 -1.60 4.56 -1.17
C LEU A 62 -2.11 5.76 -0.37
N LEU A 63 -2.05 5.72 0.96
CA LEU A 63 -2.37 6.89 1.78
C LEU A 63 -1.46 8.07 1.47
N LEU A 64 -0.14 7.86 1.39
CA LEU A 64 0.80 8.92 1.05
C LEU A 64 0.58 9.47 -0.36
N VAL A 65 0.35 8.58 -1.34
CA VAL A 65 0.13 8.98 -2.74
C VAL A 65 -1.17 9.77 -2.89
N TYR A 66 -2.29 9.23 -2.41
CA TYR A 66 -3.58 9.86 -2.59
C TYR A 66 -3.82 11.04 -1.64
N ASP A 67 -3.04 11.17 -0.55
CA ASP A 67 -3.00 12.41 0.22
C ASP A 67 -2.43 13.57 -0.61
N ASP A 68 -1.28 13.35 -1.24
CA ASP A 68 -0.65 14.30 -2.16
C ASP A 68 -1.60 14.64 -3.32
N VAL A 69 -2.16 13.62 -3.98
CA VAL A 69 -3.06 13.80 -5.14
C VAL A 69 -4.29 14.63 -4.73
N THR A 70 -4.97 14.27 -3.65
CA THR A 70 -6.17 15.01 -3.21
C THR A 70 -5.82 16.42 -2.73
N SER A 71 -4.68 16.63 -2.08
CA SER A 71 -4.22 17.95 -1.64
C SER A 71 -3.89 18.88 -2.83
N TRP A 72 -3.22 18.35 -3.86
CA TRP A 72 -2.90 19.13 -5.06
C TRP A 72 -4.14 19.47 -5.89
N LEU A 73 -5.11 18.57 -5.99
CA LEU A 73 -6.42 18.85 -6.57
C LEU A 73 -7.19 19.92 -5.80
N ASP A 74 -7.14 19.87 -4.47
CA ASP A 74 -7.76 20.87 -3.60
C ASP A 74 -7.17 22.27 -3.81
N SER A 75 -5.88 22.31 -4.16
CA SER A 75 -5.14 23.53 -4.52
C SER A 75 -5.38 23.99 -5.96
N GLY A 76 -6.28 23.34 -6.70
CA GLY A 76 -6.64 23.71 -8.09
C GLY A 76 -5.66 23.24 -9.16
N CYS A 77 -4.73 22.33 -8.85
CA CYS A 77 -3.82 21.75 -9.85
C CYS A 77 -4.46 20.54 -10.55
N VAL A 78 -3.91 20.18 -11.70
CA VAL A 78 -4.09 18.84 -12.29
C VAL A 78 -3.05 17.90 -11.67
N VAL A 79 -3.33 16.60 -11.61
CA VAL A 79 -2.39 15.60 -11.15
C VAL A 79 -2.37 14.43 -12.11
N ASP A 80 -1.20 14.13 -12.65
CA ASP A 80 -0.99 12.93 -13.48
C ASP A 80 -0.29 11.86 -12.65
N VAL A 81 -0.88 10.67 -12.63
CA VAL A 81 -0.33 9.46 -12.02
C VAL A 81 -0.03 8.46 -13.12
N VAL A 82 1.25 8.17 -13.33
CA VAL A 82 1.73 7.19 -14.30
C VAL A 82 1.98 5.88 -13.56
N LEU A 83 1.25 4.84 -13.92
CA LEU A 83 1.38 3.49 -13.38
C LEU A 83 2.19 2.65 -14.36
N PHE A 84 3.26 2.02 -13.88
CA PHE A 84 4.18 1.21 -14.68
C PHE A 84 4.08 -0.27 -14.31
N ASP A 85 4.20 -1.14 -15.30
CA ASP A 85 4.27 -2.61 -15.14
C ASP A 85 5.54 -3.11 -15.85
N PHE A 86 6.40 -3.81 -15.11
CA PHE A 86 7.58 -4.45 -15.68
C PHE A 86 7.23 -5.78 -16.35
N SER A 87 7.80 -6.02 -17.52
CA SER A 87 7.74 -7.31 -18.19
C SER A 87 8.59 -8.34 -17.46
N LYS A 88 7.94 -9.22 -16.67
CA LYS A 88 8.59 -10.35 -15.96
C LYS A 88 9.75 -9.92 -15.05
N ALA A 89 9.55 -8.87 -14.26
CA ALA A 89 10.59 -8.19 -13.49
C ALA A 89 11.56 -9.11 -12.72
N PHE A 90 11.02 -10.13 -12.05
CA PHE A 90 11.80 -11.08 -11.25
C PHE A 90 12.64 -12.04 -12.11
N ASP A 91 12.19 -12.37 -13.31
CA ASP A 91 12.81 -13.38 -14.18
C ASP A 91 13.96 -12.81 -15.02
N VAL A 92 13.98 -11.49 -15.22
CA VAL A 92 14.95 -10.80 -16.09
C VAL A 92 16.08 -10.11 -15.35
N VAL A 93 16.14 -10.21 -14.01
CA VAL A 93 17.19 -9.59 -13.19
C VAL A 93 18.57 -10.07 -13.65
N CYS A 94 19.43 -9.16 -14.08
CA CYS A 94 20.77 -9.48 -14.51
C CYS A 94 21.67 -9.82 -13.31
N HIS A 95 22.21 -11.05 -13.27
CA HIS A 95 23.01 -11.52 -12.13
C HIS A 95 24.27 -10.69 -11.93
N THR A 96 24.98 -10.33 -12.99
CA THR A 96 26.22 -9.53 -12.89
C THR A 96 25.95 -8.16 -12.28
N ILE A 97 24.93 -7.45 -12.79
CA ILE A 97 24.51 -6.14 -12.26
C ILE A 97 24.06 -6.25 -10.81
N LEU A 98 23.32 -7.30 -10.44
CA LEU A 98 22.89 -7.52 -9.06
C LEU A 98 24.08 -7.77 -8.12
N ILE A 99 25.04 -8.59 -8.51
CA ILE A 99 26.26 -8.86 -7.75
C ILE A 99 27.10 -7.60 -7.60
N ASP A 100 27.21 -6.78 -8.65
CA ASP A 100 27.92 -5.50 -8.56
C ASP A 100 27.18 -4.53 -7.63
N LYS A 101 25.85 -4.43 -7.72
CA LYS A 101 25.06 -3.61 -6.76
C LYS A 101 25.27 -4.09 -5.33
N LEU A 102 25.32 -5.39 -5.08
CA LEU A 102 25.61 -5.98 -3.77
C LEU A 102 27.00 -5.55 -3.26
N ARG A 103 28.03 -5.57 -4.11
CA ARG A 103 29.37 -5.08 -3.75
C ARG A 103 29.36 -3.60 -3.39
N HIS A 104 28.66 -2.78 -4.17
CA HIS A 104 28.57 -1.33 -3.93
C HIS A 104 27.88 -1.00 -2.60
N ILE A 105 26.99 -1.86 -2.12
CA ILE A 105 26.36 -1.70 -0.80
C ILE A 105 27.12 -2.37 0.35
N GLY A 106 28.36 -2.81 0.10
CA GLY A 106 29.25 -3.39 1.12
C GLY A 106 29.07 -4.89 1.37
N VAL A 107 28.30 -5.60 0.53
CA VAL A 107 28.21 -7.08 0.61
C VAL A 107 29.38 -7.70 -0.14
N GLY A 108 30.28 -8.35 0.60
CA GLY A 108 31.48 -8.99 0.05
C GLY A 108 31.83 -10.33 0.71
N GLY A 109 32.98 -10.89 0.31
CA GLY A 109 33.53 -12.14 0.83
C GLY A 109 32.58 -13.33 0.67
N ARG A 110 32.66 -14.28 1.60
CA ARG A 110 31.90 -15.54 1.58
C ARG A 110 30.39 -15.38 1.42
N LEU A 111 29.82 -14.27 1.91
CA LEU A 111 28.39 -14.00 1.76
C LEU A 111 28.05 -13.67 0.31
N LEU A 112 28.86 -12.84 -0.36
CA LEU A 112 28.67 -12.53 -1.77
C LEU A 112 28.88 -13.77 -2.64
N ASP A 113 29.91 -14.57 -2.34
CA ASP A 113 30.17 -15.83 -3.05
C ASP A 113 28.97 -16.76 -2.95
N TRP A 114 28.41 -16.92 -1.74
CA TRP A 114 27.21 -17.73 -1.53
C TRP A 114 25.97 -17.19 -2.27
N ILE A 115 25.79 -15.86 -2.35
CA ILE A 115 24.70 -15.26 -3.13
C ILE A 115 24.92 -15.49 -4.63
N SER A 116 26.17 -15.40 -5.09
CA SER A 116 26.53 -15.70 -6.48
C SER A 116 26.17 -17.14 -6.81
N ASP A 117 26.62 -18.11 -6.00
CA ASP A 117 26.30 -19.53 -6.16
C ASP A 117 24.78 -19.80 -6.11
N PHE A 118 24.03 -19.03 -5.31
CA PHE A 118 22.57 -19.13 -5.26
C PHE A 118 21.88 -18.69 -6.57
N LEU A 119 22.52 -17.81 -7.34
CA LEU A 119 21.97 -17.25 -8.58
C LEU A 119 22.42 -18.01 -9.83
N THR A 120 23.69 -18.43 -9.89
CA THR A 120 24.35 -19.01 -11.07
C THR A 120 24.23 -20.54 -11.15
N ASP A 121 24.59 -21.11 -12.31
CA ASP A 121 24.60 -22.57 -12.60
C ASP A 121 23.29 -23.32 -12.31
N ARG A 122 22.18 -22.58 -12.29
CA ARG A 122 20.84 -23.12 -12.14
C ARG A 122 20.32 -23.65 -13.46
N THR A 123 19.51 -24.69 -13.39
CA THR A 123 18.77 -25.22 -14.53
C THR A 123 17.29 -25.35 -14.21
N MET A 124 16.44 -25.32 -15.23
CA MET A 124 14.99 -25.51 -15.13
C MET A 124 14.48 -26.48 -16.19
N ARG A 125 13.38 -27.17 -15.86
CA ARG A 125 12.61 -28.02 -16.78
C ARG A 125 11.13 -27.98 -16.39
N VAL A 126 10.25 -28.22 -17.34
CA VAL A 126 8.79 -28.21 -17.12
C VAL A 126 8.27 -29.64 -17.10
N SER A 127 7.31 -29.94 -16.23
CA SER A 127 6.61 -31.23 -16.16
C SER A 127 5.15 -31.06 -16.56
N VAL A 128 4.70 -31.81 -17.57
CA VAL A 128 3.30 -31.88 -17.97
C VAL A 128 2.85 -33.34 -17.89
N SER A 129 1.85 -33.63 -17.06
CA SER A 129 1.34 -35.00 -16.86
C SER A 129 2.42 -36.04 -16.53
N GLY A 130 3.43 -35.65 -15.76
CA GLY A 130 4.55 -36.52 -15.36
C GLY A 130 5.68 -36.64 -16.39
N VAL A 131 5.57 -36.00 -17.56
CA VAL A 131 6.62 -35.96 -18.58
C VAL A 131 7.44 -34.68 -18.46
N PHE A 132 8.76 -34.82 -18.40
CA PHE A 132 9.69 -33.69 -18.27
C PHE A 132 10.22 -33.21 -19.62
N SER A 133 10.36 -31.89 -19.76
CA SER A 133 11.13 -31.28 -20.85
C SER A 133 12.64 -31.53 -20.68
N ALA A 134 13.41 -31.24 -21.73
CA ALA A 134 14.85 -31.07 -21.60
C ALA A 134 15.19 -30.00 -20.55
N SER A 135 16.31 -30.19 -19.86
CA SER A 135 16.85 -29.20 -18.92
C SER A 135 17.45 -28.02 -19.67
N ARG A 136 17.23 -26.80 -19.17
CA ARG A 136 17.77 -25.55 -19.73
C ARG A 136 18.41 -24.72 -18.63
N PRO A 137 19.53 -24.02 -18.90
CA PRO A 137 20.14 -23.13 -17.91
C PRO A 137 19.25 -21.91 -17.65
N VAL A 138 19.32 -21.39 -16.42
CA VAL A 138 18.67 -20.15 -16.00
C VAL A 138 19.72 -19.05 -15.99
N LEU A 139 19.66 -18.17 -16.99
CA LEU A 139 20.69 -17.16 -17.24
C LEU A 139 20.42 -15.82 -16.53
N SER A 140 19.20 -15.62 -16.04
CA SER A 140 18.77 -14.38 -15.40
C SER A 140 17.72 -14.67 -14.34
N GLY A 141 17.43 -13.65 -13.55
CA GLY A 141 16.32 -13.65 -12.62
C GLY A 141 16.67 -14.18 -11.24
N VAL A 142 15.89 -13.71 -10.27
CA VAL A 142 15.94 -14.22 -8.90
C VAL A 142 14.93 -15.36 -8.74
N PRO A 143 15.23 -16.43 -7.98
CA PRO A 143 14.31 -17.55 -7.83
C PRO A 143 12.97 -17.12 -7.19
N GLN A 144 11.87 -17.24 -7.95
CA GLN A 144 10.52 -17.03 -7.41
C GLN A 144 10.20 -18.09 -6.34
N GLY A 145 9.52 -17.69 -5.27
CA GLY A 145 9.22 -18.56 -4.13
C GLY A 145 10.39 -18.74 -3.14
N SER A 146 11.58 -18.21 -3.45
CA SER A 146 12.67 -18.14 -2.46
C SER A 146 12.46 -17.00 -1.47
N VAL A 147 13.02 -17.15 -0.26
CA VAL A 147 13.00 -16.11 0.77
C VAL A 147 13.86 -14.90 0.37
N LEU A 148 14.98 -15.15 -0.33
CA LEU A 148 15.97 -14.14 -0.67
C LEU A 148 15.63 -13.35 -1.95
N GLY A 149 14.91 -13.97 -2.89
CA GLY A 149 14.57 -13.37 -4.18
C GLY A 149 13.92 -11.99 -4.08
N PRO A 150 12.88 -11.79 -3.26
CA PRO A 150 12.27 -10.48 -3.03
C PRO A 150 13.26 -9.43 -2.55
N LEU A 151 14.14 -9.76 -1.60
CA LEU A 151 15.12 -8.82 -1.07
C LEU A 151 16.15 -8.42 -2.15
N LEU A 152 16.65 -9.39 -2.92
CA LEU A 152 17.57 -9.13 -4.02
C LEU A 152 16.93 -8.25 -5.09
N PHE A 153 15.66 -8.48 -5.41
CA PHE A 153 14.92 -7.63 -6.33
C PHE A 153 14.79 -6.20 -5.81
N LEU A 154 14.50 -6.00 -4.52
CA LEU A 154 14.46 -4.65 -3.93
C LEU A 154 15.81 -3.94 -4.03
N ILE A 155 16.92 -4.64 -3.75
CA ILE A 155 18.28 -4.11 -3.91
C ILE A 155 18.55 -3.75 -5.37
N TYR A 156 18.01 -4.52 -6.31
CA TYR A 156 18.17 -4.26 -7.73
C TYR A 156 17.57 -2.93 -8.17
N ILE A 157 16.34 -2.62 -7.73
CA ILE A 157 15.57 -1.45 -8.16
C ILE A 157 15.75 -0.20 -7.28
N ASN A 158 16.42 -0.31 -6.13
CA ASN A 158 16.46 0.73 -5.09
C ASN A 158 16.94 2.12 -5.56
N HIS A 159 17.76 2.19 -6.60
CA HIS A 159 18.34 3.42 -7.12
C HIS A 159 17.51 4.06 -8.25
N ILE A 160 16.43 3.45 -8.74
CA ILE A 160 15.56 4.10 -9.75
C ILE A 160 15.10 5.51 -9.30
N PRO A 161 14.63 5.72 -8.04
CA PRO A 161 14.19 7.04 -7.57
C PRO A 161 15.22 8.17 -7.74
N SER A 162 16.53 7.89 -7.71
CA SER A 162 17.55 8.95 -7.79
C SER A 162 17.66 9.58 -9.19
N TYR A 163 17.03 8.98 -10.20
CA TYR A 163 17.03 9.47 -11.58
C TYR A 163 15.75 10.21 -11.96
N ILE A 164 14.85 10.43 -11.00
CA ILE A 164 13.49 10.92 -11.22
C ILE A 164 13.26 12.15 -10.34
N ARG A 165 12.69 13.21 -10.92
CA ARG A 165 12.32 14.42 -10.17
C ARG A 165 10.93 14.33 -9.55
N SER A 166 9.99 13.72 -10.25
CA SER A 166 8.61 13.50 -9.82
C SER A 166 8.54 12.65 -8.56
N LYS A 167 7.43 12.75 -7.81
CA LYS A 167 7.24 11.83 -6.68
C LYS A 167 7.07 10.42 -7.22
N CYS A 168 7.73 9.47 -6.57
CA CYS A 168 7.80 8.09 -7.04
C CYS A 168 7.61 7.12 -5.87
N LYS A 169 6.85 6.05 -6.08
CA LYS A 169 6.62 4.98 -5.10
C LYS A 169 6.67 3.60 -5.76
N PHE A 170 7.22 2.64 -5.02
CA PHE A 170 7.43 1.25 -5.43
C PHE A 170 6.77 0.30 -4.44
N PHE A 171 6.06 -0.69 -4.95
CA PHE A 171 5.64 -1.86 -4.20
C PHE A 171 6.13 -3.10 -4.93
N ALA A 172 7.35 -3.53 -4.61
CA ALA A 172 8.05 -4.51 -5.42
C ALA A 172 8.19 -4.02 -6.88
N ASP A 173 7.64 -4.76 -7.84
CA ASP A 173 7.65 -4.44 -9.26
C ASP A 173 6.57 -3.42 -9.66
N ASP A 174 5.53 -3.21 -8.84
CA ASP A 174 4.56 -2.14 -9.07
C ASP A 174 5.22 -0.78 -8.80
N LEU A 175 5.26 0.06 -9.84
CA LEU A 175 5.92 1.35 -9.81
C LEU A 175 4.93 2.43 -10.25
N LYS A 176 4.98 3.58 -9.58
CA LYS A 176 4.25 4.76 -10.01
C LYS A 176 5.03 6.05 -9.88
N LEU A 177 4.80 6.93 -10.85
CA LEU A 177 5.15 8.33 -10.78
C LEU A 177 3.89 9.15 -10.61
N TYR A 178 3.98 10.22 -9.85
CA TYR A 178 2.90 11.18 -9.76
C TYR A 178 3.45 12.58 -9.56
N MET A 179 2.81 13.53 -10.25
CA MET A 179 3.25 14.91 -10.26
C MET A 179 2.06 15.84 -10.34
N LYS A 180 2.12 16.94 -9.59
CA LYS A 180 1.21 18.07 -9.80
C LYS A 180 1.58 18.79 -11.10
N ILE A 181 0.59 18.99 -11.95
CA ILE A 181 0.70 19.76 -13.18
C ILE A 181 0.03 21.10 -12.91
N ARG A 182 0.85 22.15 -12.78
CA ARG A 182 0.37 23.50 -12.51
C ARG A 182 -0.14 24.14 -13.79
N HIS A 183 -1.21 24.92 -13.63
CA HIS A 183 -1.75 25.74 -14.69
C HIS A 183 -2.17 27.08 -14.10
N ASN A 184 -1.29 28.07 -14.22
CA ASN A 184 -1.58 29.45 -13.85
C ASN A 184 -0.84 30.41 -14.78
N ALA A 185 -1.14 31.70 -14.67
CA ALA A 185 -0.60 32.73 -15.58
C ALA A 185 0.94 32.76 -15.66
N THR A 186 1.64 32.32 -14.61
CA THR A 186 3.11 32.33 -14.54
C THR A 186 3.74 30.96 -14.76
N HIS A 187 2.95 29.89 -14.87
CA HIS A 187 3.43 28.51 -15.02
C HIS A 187 2.54 27.73 -16.00
N PRO A 188 2.93 27.66 -17.30
CA PRO A 188 2.21 26.90 -18.31
C PRO A 188 2.23 25.39 -18.05
N LEU A 189 1.13 24.71 -18.40
CA LEU A 189 1.00 23.24 -18.32
C LEU A 189 2.19 22.51 -18.96
N ALA A 190 2.61 22.99 -20.14
CA ALA A 190 3.67 22.39 -20.96
C ALA A 190 4.97 22.15 -20.18
N VAL A 191 5.30 23.00 -19.21
CA VAL A 191 6.53 22.88 -18.40
C VAL A 191 6.48 21.62 -17.53
N ASP A 192 5.39 21.42 -16.79
CA ASP A 192 5.26 20.28 -15.88
C ASP A 192 4.99 18.98 -16.68
N LEU A 193 4.22 19.04 -17.78
CA LEU A 193 4.01 17.91 -18.68
C LEU A 193 5.35 17.43 -19.29
N SER A 194 6.16 18.34 -19.81
CA SER A 194 7.48 18.00 -20.36
C SER A 194 8.44 17.49 -19.29
N SER A 195 8.31 17.97 -18.05
CA SER A 195 9.11 17.45 -16.94
C SER A 195 8.72 16.01 -16.60
N LEU A 196 7.43 15.68 -16.60
CA LEU A 196 6.98 14.32 -16.35
C LEU A 196 7.40 13.38 -17.49
N GLN A 197 7.30 13.80 -18.76
CA GLN A 197 7.80 13.00 -19.89
C GLN A 197 9.30 12.71 -19.76
N LYS A 198 10.12 13.70 -19.39
CA LYS A 198 11.56 13.49 -19.16
C LYS A 198 11.84 12.47 -18.05
N ASP A 199 11.03 12.45 -16.99
CA ASP A 199 11.14 11.46 -15.93
C ASP A 199 10.76 10.05 -16.42
N ILE A 200 9.72 9.93 -17.27
CA ILE A 200 9.33 8.67 -17.93
C ILE A 200 10.48 8.16 -18.82
N ASP A 201 11.07 9.02 -19.65
CA ASP A 201 12.18 8.67 -20.54
C ASP A 201 13.42 8.23 -19.75
N ASN A 202 13.77 8.98 -18.69
CA ASN A 202 14.88 8.63 -17.81
C ASN A 202 14.65 7.29 -17.12
N MET A 203 13.44 7.05 -16.64
CA MET A 203 13.07 5.79 -16.01
C MET A 203 13.20 4.62 -16.99
N SER A 204 12.69 4.74 -18.21
CA SER A 204 12.80 3.70 -19.24
C SER A 204 14.27 3.40 -19.57
N ARG A 205 15.06 4.44 -19.82
CA ARG A 205 16.49 4.31 -20.13
C ARG A 205 17.27 3.64 -19.00
N VAL A 206 17.03 4.02 -17.75
CA VAL A 206 17.70 3.43 -16.58
C VAL A 206 17.28 1.97 -16.40
N ALA A 207 15.98 1.67 -16.49
CA ALA A 207 15.47 0.30 -16.43
C ALA A 207 16.10 -0.59 -17.51
N ALA A 208 16.12 -0.13 -18.75
CA ALA A 208 16.71 -0.84 -19.88
C ALA A 208 18.22 -1.08 -19.68
N SER A 209 18.96 -0.11 -19.12
CA SER A 209 20.38 -0.30 -18.78
C SER A 209 20.62 -1.39 -17.73
N TRP A 210 19.60 -1.73 -16.95
CA TRP A 210 19.61 -2.84 -16.00
C TRP A 210 18.87 -4.08 -16.53
N GLY A 211 18.61 -4.17 -17.84
CA GLY A 211 17.91 -5.33 -18.43
C GLY A 211 16.45 -5.48 -17.99
N LEU A 212 15.86 -4.46 -17.37
CA LEU A 212 14.42 -4.41 -17.09
C LEU A 212 13.72 -3.72 -18.25
N ASN A 213 12.58 -4.27 -18.65
CA ASN A 213 11.74 -3.69 -19.69
C ASN A 213 10.34 -3.45 -19.15
N PHE A 214 9.76 -2.30 -19.46
CA PHE A 214 8.35 -2.06 -19.17
C PHE A 214 7.45 -2.79 -20.17
N ASN A 215 6.18 -2.96 -19.82
CA ASN A 215 5.13 -3.39 -20.72
C ASN A 215 4.25 -2.20 -21.06
N PRO A 216 4.49 -1.48 -22.18
CA PRO A 216 3.75 -0.26 -22.51
C PRO A 216 2.23 -0.45 -22.54
N ASN A 217 1.74 -1.61 -22.96
CA ASN A 217 0.30 -1.92 -23.02
C ASN A 217 -0.37 -2.06 -21.65
N LYS A 218 0.42 -2.25 -20.59
CA LYS A 218 -0.06 -2.32 -19.21
C LYS A 218 0.22 -1.05 -18.43
N CYS A 219 1.17 -0.23 -18.89
CA CYS A 219 1.42 1.08 -18.33
C CYS A 219 0.26 2.02 -18.70
N VAL A 220 -0.20 2.81 -17.73
CA VAL A 220 -1.32 3.74 -17.95
C VAL A 220 -1.09 5.06 -17.23
N VAL A 221 -1.81 6.08 -17.67
CA VAL A 221 -1.85 7.39 -17.01
C VAL A 221 -3.26 7.61 -16.47
N ILE A 222 -3.38 7.92 -15.18
CA ILE A 222 -4.60 8.45 -14.58
C ILE A 222 -4.39 9.95 -14.39
N ARG A 223 -5.16 10.76 -15.13
CA ARG A 223 -5.20 12.22 -14.98
C ARG A 223 -6.36 12.63 -14.10
N CYS A 224 -6.05 13.07 -12.88
CA CYS A 224 -7.03 13.66 -11.99
C CYS A 224 -7.07 15.17 -12.22
N GLN A 225 -8.26 15.73 -12.48
CA GLN A 225 -8.43 17.18 -12.68
C GLN A 225 -9.77 17.67 -12.13
N ARG A 226 -9.84 18.96 -11.81
CA ARG A 226 -11.07 19.65 -11.45
C ARG A 226 -11.45 20.64 -12.54
N GLY A 227 -12.71 20.59 -12.97
CA GLY A 227 -13.24 21.52 -13.96
C GLY A 227 -12.66 21.27 -15.35
N SER A 228 -12.98 22.18 -16.28
CA SER A 228 -12.44 22.11 -17.64
C SER A 228 -11.05 22.76 -17.65
N VAL A 229 -10.06 22.02 -18.15
CA VAL A 229 -8.73 22.53 -18.46
C VAL A 229 -8.62 22.57 -19.99
N ASP A 230 -8.15 23.69 -20.53
CA ASP A 230 -7.93 23.82 -21.96
C ASP A 230 -6.64 23.09 -22.36
N TRP A 231 -6.80 21.87 -22.84
CA TRP A 231 -5.71 21.04 -23.32
C TRP A 231 -5.28 21.37 -24.75
N THR A 232 -6.03 22.19 -25.49
CA THR A 232 -5.69 22.52 -26.88
C THR A 232 -4.38 23.32 -26.98
N ALA A 233 -4.09 24.15 -25.97
CA ALA A 233 -2.88 24.95 -25.88
C ALA A 233 -1.59 24.12 -25.75
N VAL A 234 -1.67 22.85 -25.34
CA VAL A 234 -0.49 21.98 -25.17
C VAL A 234 -0.36 20.91 -26.27
N GLY A 235 -1.36 20.77 -27.13
CA GLY A 235 -1.31 19.83 -28.26
C GLY A 235 -0.95 18.40 -27.85
N SER A 236 0.05 17.80 -28.50
CA SER A 236 0.49 16.43 -28.23
C SER A 236 1.12 16.22 -26.86
N LEU A 237 1.58 17.28 -26.18
CA LEU A 237 2.21 17.17 -24.84
C LEU A 237 1.24 16.67 -23.77
N GLN A 238 -0.06 16.65 -24.04
CA GLN A 238 -1.05 16.06 -23.13
C GLN A 238 -0.96 14.53 -23.06
N HIS A 239 -0.31 13.88 -24.03
CA HIS A 239 -0.09 12.45 -24.10
C HIS A 239 1.36 12.12 -23.79
N TYR A 240 1.57 11.06 -23.01
CA TYR A 240 2.90 10.58 -22.67
C TYR A 240 3.27 9.39 -23.52
N HIS A 241 4.57 9.23 -23.75
CA HIS A 241 5.12 8.11 -24.50
C HIS A 241 6.09 7.32 -23.60
N LEU A 242 6.10 6.00 -23.75
CA LEU A 242 7.08 5.11 -23.15
C LEU A 242 7.76 4.34 -24.27
N ASP A 243 9.05 4.61 -24.45
CA ASP A 243 9.82 4.18 -25.62
C ASP A 243 9.15 4.65 -26.92
N ASN A 244 8.69 3.72 -27.76
CA ASN A 244 8.01 4.02 -29.03
C ASN A 244 6.49 3.81 -28.94
N SER A 245 5.91 3.79 -27.73
CA SER A 245 4.50 3.48 -27.51
C SER A 245 3.80 4.56 -26.70
N ASP A 246 2.59 4.93 -27.11
CA ASP A 246 1.76 5.91 -26.42
C ASP A 246 1.18 5.28 -25.15
N LEU A 247 1.30 5.99 -24.02
CA LEU A 247 0.65 5.59 -22.78
C LEU A 247 -0.82 5.96 -22.83
N SER A 248 -1.68 4.95 -22.63
CA SER A 248 -3.12 5.17 -22.61
C SER A 248 -3.55 5.99 -21.39
N LEU A 249 -4.44 6.94 -21.61
CA LEU A 249 -5.14 7.65 -20.54
C LEU A 249 -6.32 6.79 -20.08
N ALA A 250 -6.36 6.45 -18.79
CA ALA A 250 -7.39 5.61 -18.21
C ALA A 250 -8.25 6.39 -17.22
N ASP A 251 -9.57 6.25 -17.31
CA ASP A 251 -10.50 6.80 -16.31
C ASP A 251 -10.39 6.07 -14.97
N ASN A 252 -10.03 4.80 -15.00
CA ASN A 252 -9.76 3.99 -13.82
C ASN A 252 -8.69 2.93 -14.10
N HIS A 253 -7.89 2.62 -13.09
CA HIS A 253 -6.91 1.54 -13.15
C HIS A 253 -6.67 0.94 -11.77
N ARG A 254 -6.20 -0.31 -11.73
CA ARG A 254 -5.92 -1.01 -10.49
C ARG A 254 -4.56 -0.58 -9.95
N ASP A 255 -4.56 0.05 -8.79
CA ASP A 255 -3.36 0.37 -8.03
C ASP A 255 -3.29 -0.46 -6.74
N LEU A 256 -2.34 -1.38 -6.65
CA LEU A 256 -2.14 -2.31 -5.51
C LEU A 256 -3.42 -3.02 -5.03
N GLY A 257 -4.29 -3.38 -5.97
CA GLY A 257 -5.56 -4.06 -5.70
C GLY A 257 -6.77 -3.15 -5.51
N ILE A 258 -6.59 -1.83 -5.44
CA ILE A 258 -7.67 -0.84 -5.36
C ILE A 258 -7.92 -0.28 -6.76
N LEU A 259 -9.17 -0.20 -7.20
CA LEU A 259 -9.50 0.38 -8.51
C LEU A 259 -9.67 1.89 -8.34
N ALA A 260 -8.60 2.65 -8.56
CA ALA A 260 -8.62 4.09 -8.46
C ALA A 260 -9.16 4.70 -9.75
N ASP A 261 -10.00 5.74 -9.63
CA ASP A 261 -10.54 6.49 -10.74
C ASP A 261 -10.05 7.94 -10.72
N ASN A 262 -10.08 8.61 -11.88
CA ASN A 262 -9.66 10.00 -12.04
C ASN A 262 -10.46 11.03 -11.23
N THR A 263 -11.63 10.65 -10.69
CA THR A 263 -12.44 11.49 -9.79
C THR A 263 -12.21 11.19 -8.31
N LEU A 264 -11.45 10.13 -8.00
CA LEU A 264 -11.15 9.64 -6.64
C LEU A 264 -12.40 9.35 -5.80
N LYS A 265 -13.49 8.91 -6.45
CA LYS A 265 -14.75 8.56 -5.76
C LYS A 265 -14.81 7.10 -5.34
N PHE A 266 -14.08 6.24 -6.05
CA PHE A 266 -13.95 4.79 -5.82
C PHE A 266 -15.26 3.98 -5.96
N HIS A 267 -16.30 4.53 -6.59
CA HIS A 267 -17.56 3.82 -6.83
C HIS A 267 -17.36 2.50 -7.59
N ALA A 268 -16.49 2.51 -8.61
CA ALA A 268 -16.19 1.31 -9.40
C ALA A 268 -15.48 0.24 -8.57
N HIS A 269 -14.54 0.65 -7.70
CA HIS A 269 -13.89 -0.25 -6.76
C HIS A 269 -14.90 -0.91 -5.81
N ILE A 270 -15.77 -0.11 -5.20
CA ILE A 270 -16.73 -0.59 -4.21
C ILE A 270 -17.71 -1.58 -4.86
N ARG A 271 -18.23 -1.28 -6.07
CA ARG A 271 -19.05 -2.22 -6.82
C ARG A 271 -18.32 -3.55 -7.10
N ALA A 272 -17.07 -3.49 -7.56
CA ALA A 272 -16.28 -4.70 -7.83
C ALA A 272 -16.04 -5.53 -6.56
N THR A 273 -15.72 -4.86 -5.45
CA THR A 273 -15.51 -5.47 -4.13
C THR A 273 -16.78 -6.13 -3.59
N VAL A 274 -17.92 -5.44 -3.67
CA VAL A 274 -19.24 -5.95 -3.28
C VAL A 274 -19.61 -7.16 -4.13
N ASN A 275 -19.46 -7.09 -5.46
CA ASN A 275 -19.77 -8.21 -6.34
C ASN A 275 -18.92 -9.45 -6.02
N LYS A 276 -17.62 -9.26 -5.79
CA LYS A 276 -16.71 -10.35 -5.40
C LYS A 276 -17.12 -10.97 -4.06
N ALA A 277 -17.36 -10.13 -3.05
CA ALA A 277 -17.74 -10.59 -1.72
C ALA A 277 -19.12 -11.27 -1.70
N ALA A 278 -20.12 -10.71 -2.39
CA ALA A 278 -21.45 -11.27 -2.52
C ALA A 278 -21.46 -12.59 -3.31
N GLY A 279 -20.64 -12.69 -4.36
CA GLY A 279 -20.45 -13.94 -5.10
C GLY A 279 -19.88 -15.05 -4.23
N LEU A 280 -18.82 -14.75 -3.47
CA LEU A 280 -18.24 -15.69 -2.51
C LEU A 280 -19.25 -16.08 -1.42
N ALA A 281 -19.95 -15.10 -0.85
CA ALA A 281 -20.99 -15.32 0.15
C ALA A 281 -22.09 -16.26 -0.37
N ASN A 282 -22.59 -16.02 -1.58
CA ASN A 282 -23.61 -16.88 -2.19
C ASN A 282 -23.10 -18.32 -2.41
N ASN A 283 -21.86 -18.49 -2.87
CA ASN A 283 -21.28 -19.81 -3.06
C ASN A 283 -21.13 -20.56 -1.73
N LEU A 284 -20.65 -19.87 -0.69
CA LEU A 284 -20.50 -20.46 0.64
C LEU A 284 -21.85 -20.82 1.28
N LEU A 285 -22.88 -19.98 1.08
CA LEU A 285 -24.24 -20.33 1.49
C LEU A 285 -24.73 -21.59 0.77
N LYS A 286 -24.45 -21.76 -0.52
CA LYS A 286 -24.85 -22.99 -1.24
C LYS A 286 -24.06 -24.22 -0.81
N SER A 287 -22.78 -24.08 -0.47
CA SER A 287 -21.89 -25.20 -0.20
C SER A 287 -21.82 -25.61 1.28
N THR A 288 -22.40 -24.83 2.19
CA THR A 288 -22.40 -25.11 3.63
C THR A 288 -23.82 -25.28 4.16
N LEU A 289 -24.05 -26.34 4.94
CA LEU A 289 -25.36 -26.62 5.55
C LEU A 289 -25.49 -26.01 6.96
N CYS A 290 -24.39 -25.88 7.70
CA CYS A 290 -24.39 -25.33 9.06
C CYS A 290 -24.72 -23.83 9.05
N ARG A 291 -25.69 -23.44 9.88
CA ARG A 291 -26.18 -22.05 10.03
C ARG A 291 -26.08 -21.52 11.46
N SER A 292 -25.33 -22.20 12.31
CA SER A 292 -25.04 -21.71 13.66
C SER A 292 -24.29 -20.37 13.61
N SER A 293 -24.58 -19.53 14.60
CA SER A 293 -24.00 -18.18 14.72
C SER A 293 -22.47 -18.20 14.65
N ASP A 294 -21.82 -19.05 15.45
CA ASP A 294 -20.35 -19.10 15.55
C ASP A 294 -19.68 -19.49 14.23
N PHE A 295 -20.23 -20.50 13.54
CA PHE A 295 -19.72 -20.96 12.26
C PHE A 295 -19.87 -19.87 11.19
N MET A 296 -21.06 -19.28 11.08
CA MET A 296 -21.38 -18.27 10.08
C MET A 296 -20.62 -16.96 10.32
N ILE A 297 -20.43 -16.54 11.57
CA ILE A 297 -19.60 -15.39 11.94
C ILE A 297 -18.14 -15.66 11.58
N THR A 298 -17.64 -16.88 11.83
CA THR A 298 -16.26 -17.23 11.51
C THR A 298 -15.99 -17.05 10.02
N ILE A 299 -16.86 -17.58 9.15
CA ILE A 299 -16.76 -17.42 7.70
C ILE A 299 -16.86 -15.95 7.28
N LEU A 300 -17.81 -15.19 7.86
CA LEU A 300 -17.96 -13.77 7.57
C LEU A 300 -16.66 -13.01 7.86
N LYS A 301 -16.04 -13.28 9.01
CA LYS A 301 -14.82 -12.61 9.46
C LYS A 301 -13.56 -13.07 8.71
N SER A 302 -13.45 -14.34 8.32
CA SER A 302 -12.25 -14.90 7.70
C SER A 302 -12.22 -14.80 6.17
N HIS A 303 -13.37 -14.78 5.50
CA HIS A 303 -13.42 -14.87 4.03
C HIS A 303 -14.13 -13.68 3.36
N ILE A 304 -15.24 -13.20 3.90
CA ILE A 304 -16.07 -12.19 3.25
C ILE A 304 -15.59 -10.77 3.61
N ARG A 305 -15.45 -10.47 4.91
CA ARG A 305 -15.01 -9.17 5.41
C ARG A 305 -13.64 -8.73 4.89
N PRO A 306 -12.62 -9.60 4.78
CA PRO A 306 -11.33 -9.18 4.23
C PRO A 306 -11.44 -8.62 2.81
N ILE A 307 -12.37 -9.14 1.99
CA ILE A 307 -12.64 -8.61 0.66
C ILE A 307 -13.25 -7.21 0.76
N LEU A 308 -14.24 -7.02 1.64
CA LEU A 308 -14.96 -5.77 1.82
C LEU A 308 -14.12 -4.65 2.48
N GLU A 309 -13.12 -5.00 3.28
CA GLU A 309 -12.40 -4.06 4.15
C GLU A 309 -10.97 -3.75 3.70
N PHE A 310 -10.40 -4.55 2.79
CA PHE A 310 -9.03 -4.36 2.29
C PHE A 310 -8.84 -2.97 1.68
N GLY A 311 -7.85 -2.21 2.15
CA GLY A 311 -7.56 -0.87 1.65
C GLY A 311 -8.60 0.20 2.01
N SER A 312 -9.52 -0.10 2.94
CA SER A 312 -10.62 0.80 3.31
C SER A 312 -10.17 2.19 3.75
N THR A 313 -9.00 2.32 4.38
CA THR A 313 -8.47 3.64 4.74
C THR A 313 -8.19 4.50 3.51
N VAL A 314 -8.04 3.93 2.32
CA VAL A 314 -7.82 4.69 1.08
C VAL A 314 -9.17 5.02 0.42
N TRP A 315 -9.97 4.00 0.08
CA TRP A 315 -11.15 4.16 -0.77
C TRP A 315 -12.44 4.52 -0.04
N ASN A 316 -12.49 4.48 1.30
CA ASN A 316 -13.71 4.79 2.06
C ASN A 316 -14.06 6.28 1.98
N THR A 317 -14.82 6.67 0.95
CA THR A 317 -15.26 8.05 0.74
C THR A 317 -16.52 8.41 1.54
N GLY A 318 -17.21 7.42 2.12
CA GLY A 318 -18.41 7.64 2.93
C GLY A 318 -19.64 8.09 2.15
N TYR A 319 -19.68 7.88 0.83
CA TYR A 319 -20.92 8.09 0.06
C TYR A 319 -22.00 7.10 0.54
N LEU A 320 -23.20 7.62 0.80
CA LEU A 320 -24.29 6.83 1.38
C LEU A 320 -24.68 5.63 0.50
N GLY A 321 -24.72 5.81 -0.82
CA GLY A 321 -25.02 4.73 -1.77
C GLY A 321 -24.00 3.60 -1.70
N ASP A 322 -22.72 3.93 -1.60
CA ASP A 322 -21.64 2.95 -1.51
C ASP A 322 -21.64 2.20 -0.17
N LEU A 323 -21.86 2.93 0.93
CA LEU A 323 -22.00 2.33 2.26
C LEU A 323 -23.17 1.33 2.30
N ARG A 324 -24.31 1.67 1.70
CA ARG A 324 -25.46 0.75 1.57
C ARG A 324 -25.11 -0.50 0.77
N LEU A 325 -24.36 -0.37 -0.32
CA LEU A 325 -23.91 -1.51 -1.13
C LEU A 325 -23.02 -2.45 -0.31
N LEU A 326 -22.04 -1.92 0.42
CA LEU A 326 -21.17 -2.69 1.30
C LEU A 326 -21.97 -3.38 2.42
N GLU A 327 -22.85 -2.65 3.08
CA GLU A 327 -23.69 -3.14 4.17
C GLU A 327 -24.63 -4.27 3.69
N SER A 328 -25.10 -4.21 2.44
CA SER A 328 -26.03 -5.19 1.87
C SER A 328 -25.50 -6.64 1.92
N VAL A 329 -24.18 -6.82 1.81
CA VAL A 329 -23.54 -8.14 1.86
C VAL A 329 -23.65 -8.73 3.27
N GLN A 330 -23.29 -7.96 4.30
CA GLN A 330 -23.40 -8.40 5.69
C GLN A 330 -24.87 -8.54 6.12
N ARG A 331 -25.74 -7.63 5.67
CA ARG A 331 -27.18 -7.67 5.90
C ARG A 331 -27.82 -8.95 5.37
N ARG A 332 -27.44 -9.37 4.16
CA ARG A 332 -27.88 -10.64 3.58
C ARG A 332 -27.30 -11.83 4.32
N TRP A 333 -25.99 -11.83 4.58
CA TRP A 333 -25.31 -12.94 5.25
C TRP A 333 -25.92 -13.26 6.63
N THR A 334 -26.11 -12.22 7.46
CA THR A 334 -26.65 -12.38 8.82
C THR A 334 -28.10 -12.87 8.83
N LYS A 335 -28.87 -12.64 7.75
CA LYS A 335 -30.25 -13.14 7.63
C LYS A 335 -30.31 -14.67 7.52
N HIS A 336 -29.24 -15.32 7.04
CA HIS A 336 -29.17 -16.77 6.89
C HIS A 336 -28.70 -17.49 8.16
N ILE A 337 -28.42 -16.77 9.24
CA ILE A 337 -28.06 -17.38 10.52
C ILE A 337 -29.33 -17.85 11.24
N ASP A 338 -29.28 -19.04 11.83
CA ASP A 338 -30.42 -19.66 12.51
C ASP A 338 -31.04 -18.72 13.56
N GLY A 339 -32.37 -18.58 13.52
CA GLY A 339 -33.13 -17.76 14.47
C GLY A 339 -33.07 -16.25 14.26
N LEU A 340 -32.36 -15.75 13.22
CA LEU A 340 -32.17 -14.30 13.00
C LEU A 340 -32.90 -13.74 11.77
N ALA A 341 -33.54 -14.58 10.96
CA ALA A 341 -34.13 -14.20 9.68
C ALA A 341 -35.18 -13.07 9.79
N ASP A 342 -36.01 -13.13 10.84
CA ASP A 342 -37.13 -12.22 11.08
C ASP A 342 -36.76 -10.96 11.88
N LEU A 343 -35.56 -10.93 12.45
CA LEU A 343 -35.07 -9.75 13.16
C LEU A 343 -34.72 -8.63 12.19
N SER A 344 -34.90 -7.38 12.63
CA SER A 344 -34.35 -6.22 11.94
C SER A 344 -32.83 -6.34 11.84
N TYR A 345 -32.22 -5.67 10.85
CA TYR A 345 -30.77 -5.75 10.68
C TYR A 345 -30.02 -5.22 11.92
N THR A 346 -30.49 -4.13 12.52
CA THR A 346 -29.97 -3.60 13.79
C THR A 346 -30.01 -4.64 14.91
N ASN A 347 -31.13 -5.36 15.06
CA ASN A 347 -31.27 -6.38 16.09
C ASN A 347 -30.37 -7.58 15.83
N ARG A 348 -30.17 -7.98 14.56
CA ARG A 348 -29.17 -8.99 14.19
C ARG A 348 -27.76 -8.58 14.59
N LEU A 349 -27.37 -7.34 14.31
CA LEU A 349 -26.05 -6.82 14.67
C LEU A 349 -25.82 -6.86 16.19
N LYS A 350 -26.82 -6.45 16.97
CA LYS A 350 -26.76 -6.50 18.44
C LYS A 350 -26.69 -7.94 18.97
N ALA A 351 -27.56 -8.83 18.48
CA ALA A 351 -27.58 -10.23 18.88
C ALA A 351 -26.26 -10.96 18.58
N LEU A 352 -25.62 -10.63 17.46
CA LEU A 352 -24.35 -11.23 17.03
C LEU A 352 -23.11 -10.50 17.56
N ASN A 353 -23.29 -9.39 18.30
CA ASN A 353 -22.22 -8.45 18.67
C ASN A 353 -21.32 -8.08 17.47
N LEU A 354 -21.95 -7.73 16.35
CA LEU A 354 -21.27 -7.31 15.12
C LEU A 354 -21.46 -5.82 14.90
N TYR A 355 -20.37 -5.11 14.71
CA TYR A 355 -20.40 -3.76 14.16
C TYR A 355 -20.94 -3.78 12.72
N SER A 356 -21.61 -2.68 12.32
CA SER A 356 -21.96 -2.42 10.93
C SER A 356 -20.69 -2.32 10.08
N LEU A 357 -20.79 -2.49 8.75
CA LEU A 357 -19.63 -2.24 7.88
C LEU A 357 -19.20 -0.78 8.00
N GLN A 358 -20.13 0.17 8.02
CA GLN A 358 -19.81 1.58 8.24
C GLN A 358 -19.01 1.82 9.53
N GLY A 359 -19.43 1.25 10.65
CA GLY A 359 -18.72 1.36 11.93
C GLY A 359 -17.33 0.72 11.89
N ARG A 360 -17.17 -0.37 11.13
CA ARG A 360 -15.87 -1.03 10.93
C ARG A 360 -14.91 -0.20 10.08
N LEU A 361 -15.40 0.46 9.04
CA LEU A 361 -14.59 1.37 8.21
C LEU A 361 -14.11 2.58 9.03
N LEU A 362 -14.98 3.20 9.82
CA LEU A 362 -14.60 4.26 10.76
C LEU A 362 -13.55 3.77 11.76
N ARG A 363 -13.75 2.57 12.32
CA ARG A 363 -12.80 1.97 13.25
C ARG A 363 -11.44 1.70 12.58
N ALA A 364 -11.40 1.30 11.31
CA ALA A 364 -10.17 1.11 10.55
C ALA A 364 -9.40 2.42 10.40
N ASP A 365 -10.08 3.53 10.08
CA ASP A 365 -9.49 4.86 10.01
C ASP A 365 -8.87 5.28 11.36
N LEU A 366 -9.61 5.14 12.46
CA LEU A 366 -9.12 5.51 13.79
C LEU A 366 -7.95 4.63 14.26
N ILE A 367 -7.97 3.33 13.96
CA ILE A 367 -6.84 2.43 14.23
C ILE A 367 -5.62 2.86 13.41
N LYS A 368 -5.81 3.26 12.15
CA LYS A 368 -4.70 3.74 11.32
C LYS A 368 -4.11 5.03 11.88
N CYS A 369 -4.95 5.98 12.29
CA CYS A 369 -4.52 7.21 12.95
C CYS A 369 -3.71 6.92 14.22
N TRP A 370 -4.20 6.04 15.10
CA TRP A 370 -3.49 5.65 16.31
C TRP A 370 -2.12 5.02 16.00
N LYS A 371 -2.03 4.15 15.01
CA LYS A 371 -0.76 3.55 14.57
C LYS A 371 0.25 4.60 14.10
N ILE A 372 -0.20 5.63 13.39
CA ILE A 372 0.65 6.74 12.93
C ILE A 372 1.21 7.52 14.14
N PHE A 373 0.34 7.91 15.08
CA PHE A 373 0.77 8.67 16.27
C PHE A 373 1.65 7.88 17.25
N HIS A 374 1.50 6.55 17.30
CA HIS A 374 2.27 5.67 18.19
C HIS A 374 3.46 5.00 17.50
N LYS A 375 3.88 5.51 16.32
CA LYS A 375 5.03 5.00 15.55
C LYS A 375 4.94 3.50 15.24
N GLN A 376 3.72 2.99 15.08
CA GLN A 376 3.42 1.64 14.59
C GLN A 376 3.09 1.62 13.08
N SER A 377 3.34 2.75 12.40
CA SER A 377 3.22 2.94 10.96
C SER A 377 4.52 3.55 10.45
N VAL A 378 4.88 3.29 9.20
CA VAL A 378 6.00 3.99 8.55
C VAL A 378 5.70 5.48 8.31
N ILE A 379 4.42 5.80 8.13
CA ILE A 379 3.92 7.16 8.01
C ILE A 379 4.10 7.88 9.36
N SER A 380 4.74 9.05 9.31
CA SER A 380 4.80 9.99 10.42
C SER A 380 3.56 10.89 10.46
N PRO A 381 3.15 11.42 11.62
CA PRO A 381 2.00 12.32 11.71
C PRO A 381 2.09 13.51 10.75
N SER A 382 3.28 14.10 10.58
CA SER A 382 3.52 15.24 9.70
C SER A 382 3.39 14.93 8.22
N ASP A 383 3.42 13.66 7.82
CA ASP A 383 3.24 13.28 6.41
C ASP A 383 1.79 13.48 5.96
N LEU A 384 0.82 13.39 6.87
CA LEU A 384 -0.62 13.43 6.53
C LEU A 384 -1.41 14.50 7.30
N PHE A 385 -0.92 14.95 8.46
CA PHE A 385 -1.69 15.76 9.38
C PHE A 385 -0.93 16.99 9.87
N SER A 386 -1.69 18.05 10.15
CA SER A 386 -1.23 19.21 10.91
C SER A 386 -1.69 19.08 12.36
N VAL A 387 -0.73 19.07 13.30
CA VAL A 387 -1.04 19.04 14.74
C VAL A 387 -1.59 20.41 15.15
N SER A 388 -2.68 20.41 15.94
CA SER A 388 -3.25 21.66 16.43
C SER A 388 -2.30 22.32 17.42
N PRO A 389 -1.97 23.61 17.27
CA PRO A 389 -1.15 24.34 18.24
C PRO A 389 -1.91 24.62 19.55
N VAL A 390 -3.24 24.42 19.56
CA VAL A 390 -4.11 24.80 20.66
C VAL A 390 -4.16 23.70 21.71
N THR A 391 -3.41 23.88 22.80
CA THR A 391 -3.51 23.13 24.06
C THR A 391 -4.75 23.55 24.86
N ALA A 392 -5.95 23.48 24.26
CA ALA A 392 -7.18 23.69 25.02
C ALA A 392 -7.31 22.56 26.05
N THR A 393 -7.65 22.91 27.29
CA THR A 393 -7.76 22.01 28.46
C THR A 393 -8.79 20.87 28.32
N ARG A 394 -9.57 20.85 27.23
CA ARG A 394 -10.62 19.85 26.92
C ARG A 394 -10.30 19.07 25.63
N GLY A 395 -9.13 18.46 25.56
CA GLY A 395 -8.70 17.63 24.42
C GLY A 395 -7.52 16.73 24.78
N HIS A 396 -7.12 15.87 23.84
CA HIS A 396 -5.98 14.96 24.00
C HIS A 396 -4.72 15.52 23.31
N ARG A 397 -3.54 15.01 23.70
CA ARG A 397 -2.23 15.50 23.24
C ARG A 397 -1.94 15.37 21.73
N PHE A 398 -2.78 14.64 20.99
CA PHE A 398 -2.62 14.37 19.55
C PHE A 398 -3.73 15.01 18.70
N LYS A 399 -4.28 16.13 19.18
CA LYS A 399 -5.36 16.84 18.50
C LYS A 399 -4.91 17.36 17.14
N LEU A 400 -5.76 17.15 16.14
CA LEU A 400 -5.52 17.51 14.75
C LEU A 400 -6.18 18.85 14.42
N ALA A 401 -5.49 19.69 13.66
CA ALA A 401 -6.06 20.89 13.07
C ALA A 401 -6.95 20.52 11.88
N LYS A 402 -8.14 21.12 11.77
CA LYS A 402 -9.00 20.96 10.59
C LYS A 402 -8.50 21.91 9.49
N PRO A 403 -8.04 21.40 8.33
CA PRO A 403 -7.65 22.26 7.22
C PRO A 403 -8.88 22.88 6.55
N HIS A 404 -8.69 24.02 5.88
CA HIS A 404 -9.70 24.54 4.96
C HIS A 404 -9.67 23.73 3.66
N ILE A 405 -10.82 23.19 3.24
CA ILE A 405 -10.95 22.28 2.10
C ILE A 405 -11.95 22.82 1.09
N TYR A 406 -11.65 22.67 -0.21
CA TYR A 406 -12.46 23.18 -1.32
C TYR A 406 -13.08 22.09 -2.20
N THR A 407 -12.59 20.85 -2.09
CA THR A 407 -12.98 19.72 -2.96
C THR A 407 -13.54 18.56 -2.16
N GLU A 408 -14.52 17.88 -2.74
CA GLU A 408 -15.19 16.75 -2.09
C GLU A 408 -14.24 15.55 -1.92
N CYS A 409 -13.38 15.27 -2.91
CA CYS A 409 -12.41 14.18 -2.84
C CYS A 409 -11.42 14.37 -1.67
N ARG A 410 -10.95 15.62 -1.43
CA ARG A 410 -10.08 15.92 -0.29
C ARG A 410 -10.83 15.83 1.02
N HIS A 411 -12.05 16.36 1.11
CA HIS A 411 -12.87 16.30 2.32
C HIS A 411 -13.13 14.85 2.77
N ARG A 412 -13.36 13.96 1.80
CA ARG A 412 -13.64 12.54 2.03
C ARG A 412 -12.38 11.67 2.16
N PHE A 413 -11.19 12.24 1.95
CA PHE A 413 -9.95 11.48 2.09
C PHE A 413 -9.57 11.27 3.55
N PHE A 414 -8.82 10.20 3.83
CA PHE A 414 -8.48 9.72 5.16
C PHE A 414 -7.98 10.82 6.10
N SER A 415 -7.00 11.59 5.64
CA SER A 415 -6.32 12.62 6.44
C SER A 415 -7.23 13.75 6.89
N VAL A 416 -8.42 13.89 6.30
CA VAL A 416 -9.44 14.89 6.66
C VAL A 416 -10.63 14.24 7.34
N ARG A 417 -11.22 13.19 6.74
CA ARG A 417 -12.48 12.60 7.23
C ARG A 417 -12.38 12.03 8.65
N CYS A 418 -11.19 11.59 9.07
CA CYS A 418 -11.03 10.98 10.39
C CYS A 418 -10.83 12.02 11.50
N ILE A 419 -10.55 13.29 11.18
CA ILE A 419 -10.15 14.31 12.15
C ILE A 419 -11.21 14.50 13.24
N ASP A 420 -12.47 14.60 12.86
CA ASP A 420 -13.57 14.90 13.79
C ASP A 420 -13.76 13.79 14.80
N TYR A 421 -13.77 12.54 14.31
CA TYR A 421 -13.88 11.36 15.16
C TYR A 421 -12.63 11.18 16.03
N TRP A 422 -11.43 11.44 15.51
CA TRP A 422 -10.19 11.36 16.26
C TRP A 422 -10.16 12.37 17.40
N ASN A 423 -10.46 13.64 17.10
CA ASN A 423 -10.47 14.73 18.07
C ASN A 423 -11.57 14.60 19.13
N PHE A 424 -12.63 13.82 18.85
CA PHE A 424 -13.68 13.51 19.81
C PHE A 424 -13.25 12.45 20.85
N LEU A 425 -12.23 11.64 20.56
CA LEU A 425 -11.82 10.57 21.47
C LEU A 425 -11.21 11.12 22.78
N PRO A 426 -11.47 10.48 23.92
CA PRO A 426 -10.82 10.82 25.18
C PRO A 426 -9.30 10.59 25.14
N ASP A 427 -8.55 11.36 25.92
CA ASP A 427 -7.08 11.22 26.03
C ASP A 427 -6.67 9.81 26.53
N SER A 428 -7.45 9.20 27.42
CA SER A 428 -7.23 7.83 27.88
C SER A 428 -7.31 6.78 26.77
N VAL A 429 -8.15 7.01 25.76
CA VAL A 429 -8.26 6.13 24.59
C VAL A 429 -7.12 6.41 23.65
N VAL A 430 -6.92 7.68 23.27
CA VAL A 430 -5.88 8.06 22.32
C VAL A 430 -4.48 7.71 22.83
N GLY A 431 -4.21 7.89 24.12
CA GLY A 431 -2.96 7.56 24.78
C GLY A 431 -2.77 6.09 25.14
N ALA A 432 -3.67 5.19 24.73
CA ALA A 432 -3.55 3.75 25.00
C ALA A 432 -2.20 3.20 24.49
N ASN A 433 -1.54 2.38 25.32
CA ASN A 433 -0.19 1.86 25.02
C ASN A 433 -0.17 0.65 24.07
N THR A 434 -1.31 -0.03 23.91
CA THR A 434 -1.44 -1.20 23.04
C THR A 434 -2.62 -1.05 22.09
N ILE A 435 -2.54 -1.74 20.94
CA ILE A 435 -3.62 -1.69 19.95
C ILE A 435 -4.89 -2.36 20.47
N GLU A 436 -4.77 -3.36 21.34
CA GLU A 436 -5.89 -4.03 22.01
C GLU A 436 -6.62 -3.07 22.96
N ALA A 437 -5.87 -2.33 23.80
CA ALA A 437 -6.44 -1.33 24.68
C ALA A 437 -7.11 -0.20 23.89
N PHE A 438 -6.48 0.26 22.80
CA PHE A 438 -7.08 1.26 21.90
C PHE A 438 -8.39 0.74 21.28
N LYS A 439 -8.38 -0.49 20.77
CA LYS A 439 -9.55 -1.15 20.20
C LYS A 439 -10.70 -1.28 21.20
N GLN A 440 -10.40 -1.60 22.46
CA GLN A 440 -11.41 -1.66 23.52
C GLN A 440 -11.93 -0.26 23.87
N GLY A 441 -11.04 0.73 23.99
CA GLY A 441 -11.41 2.13 24.20
C GLY A 441 -12.33 2.66 23.10
N LEU A 442 -12.05 2.36 21.82
CA LEU A 442 -12.93 2.70 20.71
C LEU A 442 -14.32 2.08 20.83
N HIS A 443 -14.42 0.84 21.33
CA HIS A 443 -15.72 0.19 21.53
C HIS A 443 -16.57 0.94 22.55
N LEU A 444 -15.95 1.35 23.66
CA LEU A 444 -16.61 2.07 24.75
C LEU A 444 -16.95 3.52 24.36
N SER A 445 -16.03 4.24 23.71
CA SER A 445 -16.22 5.65 23.39
C SER A 445 -17.15 5.91 22.21
N LEU A 446 -17.20 5.00 21.23
CA LEU A 446 -18.06 5.16 20.06
C LEU A 446 -19.42 4.47 20.25
N GLY A 447 -19.51 3.44 21.10
CA GLY A 447 -20.77 2.80 21.49
C GLY A 447 -21.67 2.46 20.31
N GLU A 448 -22.90 2.97 20.32
CA GLU A 448 -23.92 2.77 19.28
C GLU A 448 -23.48 3.26 17.89
N LEU A 449 -22.54 4.21 17.77
CA LEU A 449 -22.04 4.68 16.48
C LEU A 449 -21.37 3.54 15.67
N LEU A 450 -20.78 2.54 16.35
CA LEU A 450 -20.18 1.38 15.69
C LEU A 450 -21.21 0.39 15.14
N PHE A 451 -22.46 0.48 15.60
CA PHE A 451 -23.59 -0.33 15.14
C PHE A 451 -24.50 0.44 14.19
N ALA A 452 -24.40 1.78 14.17
CA ALA A 452 -25.10 2.65 13.26
C ALA A 452 -24.74 2.32 11.80
N HIS A 453 -25.73 2.36 10.94
CA HIS A 453 -25.59 2.13 9.51
C HIS A 453 -26.58 3.01 8.75
N THR A 454 -26.29 3.26 7.48
CA THR A 454 -27.20 3.97 6.60
C THR A 454 -28.31 3.03 6.13
N GLU A 455 -29.56 3.42 6.38
CA GLU A 455 -30.74 2.69 5.90
C GLU A 455 -30.84 2.72 4.38
#